data_AF-A0AAW8KZH6-F1
#
_entry.id   AF-A0AAW8KZH6-F1
#
_cell.length_a   1.000
_cell.length_b   1.000
_cell.length_c   1.000
_cell.angle_alpha   90.00
_cell.angle_beta   90.00
_cell.angle_gamma   90.00
#
_symmetry.space_group_name_H-M   'P 1'
#
loop_
_entity.id
_entity.type
_entity.pdbx_description
1 polymer ?
#
loop_
_entity_poly.entity_id
_entity_poly.type
_entity_poly.pdbx_seq_one_letter_code
_entity_poly.pdbx_strand_id
1 'polypeptide(L)' 'IIVSARGSAYGDQFPMDHQESYLKDIFNFLGIQDVFVVRAEGMAFPTRSQSISKAINSIPQMFAIPAPN' A
#
# COMPACT_ATOMS: atom_id res chain seq x y z
N ILE A 1 7.47 -5.73 -2.47
CA ILE A 1 6.81 -4.41 -2.25
C ILE A 1 5.96 -4.10 -3.47
N ILE A 2 4.71 -3.71 -3.25
CA ILE A 2 3.78 -3.24 -4.28
C ILE A 2 3.60 -1.74 -4.07
N VAL A 3 3.80 -0.95 -5.12
CA VAL A 3 3.51 0.49 -5.10
C VAL A 3 2.21 0.72 -5.87
N SER A 4 1.23 1.32 -5.21
CA SER A 4 -0.13 1.51 -5.72
C SER A 4 -0.52 2.99 -5.64
N ALA A 5 -1.21 3.47 -6.67
CA ALA A 5 -1.69 4.85 -6.77
C ALA A 5 -3.16 4.86 -7.17
N ARG A 6 -3.99 5.64 -6.47
CA ARG A 6 -5.45 5.67 -6.66
C ARG A 6 -5.98 7.07 -6.84
N GLY A 7 -6.85 7.26 -7.83
CA GLY A 7 -7.52 8.54 -8.07
C GLY A 7 -8.36 8.98 -6.88
N SER A 8 -9.18 8.07 -6.35
CA SER A 8 -10.07 8.30 -5.21
C SER A 8 -9.36 8.16 -3.86
N ALA A 9 -10.00 8.64 -2.79
CA ALA A 9 -9.58 8.48 -1.40
C ALA A 9 -10.68 7.74 -0.65
N TYR A 10 -10.32 6.59 -0.08
CA TYR A 10 -11.28 5.65 0.50
C TYR A 10 -10.79 5.11 1.85
N GLY A 11 -9.50 5.22 2.17
CA GLY A 11 -8.94 4.77 3.45
C GLY A 11 -8.78 3.24 3.53
N ASP A 12 -8.35 2.76 4.71
CA ASP A 12 -7.81 1.40 4.86
C ASP A 12 -8.85 0.26 4.84
N GLN A 13 -10.15 0.57 4.89
CA GLN A 13 -11.22 -0.43 5.01
C GLN A 13 -12.33 -0.20 3.98
N PHE A 14 -11.95 0.00 2.71
CA PHE A 14 -12.96 0.09 1.65
C PHE A 14 -13.21 -1.28 1.00
N PRO A 15 -14.44 -1.83 1.09
CA PRO A 15 -14.76 -3.14 0.53
C PRO A 15 -14.69 -3.21 -1.01
N MET A 16 -14.53 -2.08 -1.69
CA MET A 16 -14.33 -2.01 -3.16
C MET A 16 -12.86 -2.10 -3.58
N ASP A 17 -11.93 -2.22 -2.63
CA ASP A 17 -10.54 -2.49 -2.92
C ASP A 17 -10.30 -3.99 -3.13
N HIS A 18 -10.32 -4.40 -4.40
CA HIS A 18 -10.01 -5.78 -4.81
C HIS A 18 -8.58 -5.94 -5.35
N GLN A 19 -7.90 -4.85 -5.72
CA GLN A 19 -6.59 -4.95 -6.37
C GLN A 19 -5.51 -5.42 -5.39
N GLU A 20 -5.48 -4.84 -4.20
CA GLU A 20 -4.42 -5.15 -3.22
C GLU A 20 -4.58 -6.54 -2.62
N SER A 21 -5.81 -6.92 -2.28
CA SER A 21 -6.18 -8.25 -1.79
C SER A 21 -5.87 -9.33 -2.83
N TYR A 22 -6.30 -9.13 -4.09
CA TYR A 22 -5.99 -10.07 -5.17
C TYR A 22 -4.49 -10.28 -5.37
N LEU A 23 -3.70 -9.19 -5.42
CA LEU A 23 -2.26 -9.30 -5.58
C LEU A 23 -1.60 -10.02 -4.40
N LYS A 24 -2.01 -9.71 -3.16
CA LYS A 24 -1.53 -10.42 -1.97
C LYS A 24 -1.83 -11.92 -2.05
N ASP A 25 -3.04 -12.29 -2.46
CA ASP A 25 -3.43 -13.70 -2.59
C ASP A 25 -2.59 -14.44 -3.63
N ILE A 26 -2.36 -13.82 -4.79
CA ILE A 26 -1.49 -14.38 -5.84
C ILE A 26 -0.05 -14.53 -5.33
N PHE A 27 0.52 -13.52 -4.68
CA PHE A 27 1.88 -13.60 -4.15
C PHE A 27 2.02 -14.65 -3.06
N ASN A 28 1.04 -14.74 -2.15
CA ASN A 28 0.99 -15.79 -1.14
C ASN A 28 0.92 -17.19 -1.77
N PHE A 29 0.11 -17.37 -2.80
CA PHE A 29 0.02 -18.63 -3.55
C PHE A 29 1.37 -19.01 -4.19
N LEU A 30 2.13 -18.03 -4.67
CA LEU A 30 3.47 -18.21 -5.24
C LEU A 30 4.57 -18.38 -4.16
N GLY A 31 4.22 -18.36 -2.87
CA GLY A 31 5.16 -18.50 -1.75
C GLY A 31 5.85 -17.20 -1.32
N ILE A 32 5.44 -16.04 -1.87
CA ILE A 32 5.94 -14.72 -1.48
C ILE A 32 5.00 -14.15 -0.42
N GLN A 33 5.34 -14.36 0.85
CA GLN A 33 4.47 -14.02 1.99
C GLN A 33 4.72 -12.60 2.54
N ASP A 34 5.96 -12.11 2.45
CA ASP A 34 6.33 -10.76 2.89
C ASP A 34 6.01 -9.71 1.83
N VAL A 35 4.71 -9.43 1.67
CA VAL A 35 4.20 -8.45 0.70
C VAL A 35 3.73 -7.18 1.41
N PHE A 36 4.55 -6.14 1.29
CA PHE A 36 4.20 -4.79 1.73
C PHE A 36 3.57 -3.97 0.60
N VAL A 37 2.52 -3.21 0.92
CA VAL A 37 1.88 -2.30 -0.03
C VAL A 37 2.11 -0.86 0.42
N VAL A 38 2.65 -0.05 -0.49
CA VAL A 38 2.78 1.40 -0.34
C VAL A 38 1.70 2.04 -1.21
N ARG A 39 0.73 2.70 -0.58
CA ARG A 39 -0.42 3.29 -1.26
C ARG A 39 -0.40 4.81 -1.22
N ALA A 40 -0.56 5.42 -2.39
CA ALA A 40 -0.88 6.83 -2.56
C ALA A 40 -2.33 7.00 -3.01
N GLU A 41 -3.22 7.42 -2.12
CA GLU A 41 -4.64 7.69 -2.43
C GLU A 41 -4.89 9.16 -2.79
N GLY A 42 -5.98 9.41 -3.51
CA GLY A 42 -6.38 10.78 -3.83
C GLY A 42 -5.57 11.43 -4.94
N MET A 43 -5.04 10.66 -5.88
CA MET A 43 -4.24 11.14 -7.02
C MET A 43 -5.00 12.06 -7.96
N ALA A 44 -6.34 12.02 -7.94
CA ALA A 44 -7.18 12.92 -8.72
C ALA A 44 -7.49 14.24 -7.98
N PHE A 45 -7.10 14.38 -6.70
CA PHE A 45 -7.36 15.57 -5.91
C PHE A 45 -6.17 16.54 -5.91
N PRO A 46 -6.40 17.83 -5.57
CA PRO A 46 -5.32 18.82 -5.40
C PRO A 46 -4.26 18.42 -4.36
N THR A 47 -4.60 17.52 -3.44
CA THR A 47 -3.71 16.99 -2.39
C THR A 47 -2.74 15.92 -2.90
N ARG A 48 -2.69 15.64 -4.22
CA ARG A 48 -1.85 14.61 -4.84
C ARG A 48 -0.41 14.60 -4.33
N SER A 49 0.26 15.75 -4.29
CA SER A 49 1.65 15.83 -3.83
C SER A 49 1.82 15.41 -2.37
N GLN A 50 0.87 15.80 -1.51
CA GLN A 50 0.87 15.42 -0.09
C GLN A 50 0.62 13.92 0.07
N SER A 51 -0.29 13.35 -0.71
CA SER A 51 -0.56 11.91 -0.73
C SER A 51 0.66 11.10 -1.16
N ILE A 52 1.40 11.57 -2.17
CA ILE A 52 2.67 10.95 -2.61
C ILE A 52 3.71 11.03 -1.49
N SER A 53 3.90 12.21 -0.89
CA SER A 53 4.86 12.39 0.22
C SER A 53 4.53 11.49 1.41
N LYS A 54 3.25 11.37 1.77
CA LYS A 54 2.80 10.47 2.82
C LYS A 54 3.13 9.00 2.50
N ALA A 55 2.90 8.57 1.26
CA ALA A 55 3.22 7.22 0.81
C ALA A 55 4.73 6.95 0.88
N ILE A 56 5.55 7.86 0.37
CA ILE A 56 7.02 7.74 0.41
C ILE A 56 7.54 7.64 1.85
N ASN A 57 7.02 8.48 2.75
CA ASN A 57 7.44 8.50 4.16
C ASN A 57 7.07 7.22 4.93
N SER A 58 6.15 6.40 4.41
CA SER A 58 5.80 5.09 5.01
C SER A 58 6.79 3.98 4.65
N ILE A 59 7.56 4.13 3.56
CA ILE A 59 8.48 3.09 3.06
C ILE A 59 9.53 2.68 4.11
N PRO A 60 10.21 3.61 4.82
CA PRO A 60 11.21 3.23 5.83
C PRO A 60 10.65 2.35 6.95
N GLN A 61 9.38 2.54 7.33
CA GLN A 61 8.74 1.74 8.38
C GLN A 61 8.53 0.28 7.98
N MET A 62 8.50 -0.02 6.68
CA MET A 62 8.30 -1.38 6.16
C MET A 62 9.59 -2.22 6.19
N PHE A 63 10.75 -1.58 6.28
CA PHE A 63 12.06 -2.24 6.38
C PHE A 63 12.57 -2.33 7.82
N ALA A 64 11.83 -1.78 8.78
CA ALA A 64 12.16 -1.95 10.18
C ALA A 64 11.98 -3.43 10.56
N ILE A 65 13.08 -4.09 10.90
CA ILE A 65 13.08 -5.48 11.37
C ILE A 65 12.13 -5.56 12.57
N PRO A 66 11.14 -6.48 12.60
CA PRO A 66 10.31 -6.69 13.77
C PRO A 66 11.23 -6.98 14.97
N ALA A 67 11.02 -6.29 16.09
CA ALA A 67 11.80 -6.57 17.30
C ALA A 67 11.69 -8.06 17.63
N PRO A 68 12.80 -8.77 17.89
CA PRO A 68 12.75 -10.16 18.30
C PRO A 68 11.97 -10.24 19.62
N ASN A 69 11.02 -11.18 19.66
CA ASN A 69 10.06 -11.44 20.73
C ASN A 69 10.69 -11.53 22.12
#